data_AF-A0A1F4VF18-F1
#
_entry.id   AF-A0A1F4VF18-F1
#
_cell.length_a   1.000
_cell.length_b   1.000
_cell.length_c   1.000
_cell.angle_alpha   90.00
_cell.angle_beta   90.00
_cell.angle_gamma   90.00
#
_symmetry.space_group_name_H-M   'P 1'
#
loop_
_entity.id
_entity.type
_entity.pdbx_description
1 polymer ?
#
loop_
_entity_poly.entity_id
_entity_poly.type
_entity_poly.pdbx_seq_one_letter_code
_entity_poly.pdbx_strand_id
1 'polypeptide(L)'
;MLNGFEKFAEKVNKVVGSPMWFIFSVFLIVLWVPSGLIFGWNNTWQLIINTTTTILTFLMVSLLQTSQNRWEKSMDEDQKREQENLRVIMKEIEKLRQDLKLKNETPPMPTLN
;
A
#
# COMPACT_ATOMS: atom_id res chain seq x y z
N MET A 1 -23.09 5.52 -21.90
CA MET A 1 -22.72 4.17 -22.40
C MET A 1 -21.34 3.73 -21.90
N LEU A 2 -20.98 3.99 -20.64
CA LEU A 2 -19.70 3.58 -20.03
C LEU A 2 -19.88 2.68 -18.79
N ASN A 3 -21.05 2.75 -18.14
CA ASN A 3 -21.34 2.06 -16.88
C ASN A 3 -21.26 0.52 -16.94
N GLY A 4 -21.41 -0.09 -18.12
CA GLY A 4 -21.31 -1.54 -18.29
C GLY A 4 -19.86 -2.03 -18.29
N PHE A 5 -19.00 -1.30 -19.01
CA PHE A 5 -17.56 -1.58 -19.07
C PHE A 5 -16.88 -1.26 -17.73
N GLU A 6 -17.23 -0.15 -17.08
CA GLU A 6 -16.69 0.19 -15.76
C GLU A 6 -17.06 -0.85 -14.70
N LYS A 7 -18.32 -1.32 -14.68
CA LYS A 7 -18.73 -2.38 -13.74
C LYS A 7 -18.05 -3.72 -14.02
N PHE A 8 -17.82 -4.04 -15.30
CA PHE A 8 -17.07 -5.23 -15.69
C PHE A 8 -15.60 -5.10 -15.28
N ALA A 9 -14.97 -3.97 -15.59
CA ALA A 9 -13.59 -3.67 -15.21
C ALA A 9 -13.40 -3.69 -13.69
N GLU A 10 -14.30 -3.09 -12.90
CA GLU A 10 -14.27 -3.19 -11.43
C GLU A 10 -14.37 -4.63 -10.94
N LYS A 11 -15.25 -5.45 -11.54
CA LYS A 11 -15.40 -6.87 -11.19
C LYS A 11 -14.13 -7.64 -11.49
N VAL A 12 -13.56 -7.44 -12.67
CA VAL A 12 -12.30 -8.05 -13.09
C VAL A 12 -11.17 -7.60 -12.16
N ASN A 13 -11.08 -6.31 -11.84
CA ASN A 13 -10.03 -5.78 -10.97
C ASN A 13 -10.13 -6.34 -9.54
N LYS A 14 -11.36 -6.47 -9.00
CA LYS A 14 -11.60 -7.12 -7.70
C LYS A 14 -11.23 -8.60 -7.69
N VAL A 15 -11.50 -9.30 -8.79
CA VAL A 15 -11.19 -10.74 -8.91
C VAL A 15 -9.69 -10.94 -9.10
N VAL A 16 -9.05 -10.17 -9.98
CA VAL A 16 -7.62 -10.27 -10.31
C VAL A 16 -6.74 -9.80 -9.15
N GLY A 17 -7.17 -8.80 -8.37
CA GLY A 17 -6.47 -8.34 -7.16
C GLY A 17 -6.64 -9.24 -5.93
N SER A 18 -7.43 -10.31 -6.02
CA SER A 18 -7.66 -11.24 -4.91
C SER A 18 -6.52 -12.28 -4.81
N PRO A 19 -6.02 -12.57 -3.59
CA PRO A 19 -5.06 -13.65 -3.35
C PRO A 19 -5.50 -15.02 -3.91
N MET A 20 -6.81 -15.27 -4.02
CA MET A 20 -7.35 -16.52 -4.55
C MET A 20 -7.08 -16.70 -6.06
N TRP A 21 -7.04 -15.60 -6.82
CA TRP A 21 -6.75 -15.63 -8.26
C TRP A 21 -5.29 -15.93 -8.54
N PHE A 22 -4.39 -15.51 -7.65
CA PHE A 22 -2.98 -15.90 -7.70
C PHE A 22 -2.81 -17.41 -7.55
N ILE A 23 -3.46 -18.00 -6.53
CA ILE A 23 -3.40 -19.45 -6.29
C ILE A 23 -3.94 -20.21 -7.50
N PHE A 24 -5.05 -19.75 -8.09
CA PHE A 24 -5.60 -20.33 -9.31
C PHE A 24 -4.62 -20.26 -10.49
N SER A 25 -3.98 -19.11 -10.71
CA SER A 25 -3.00 -18.90 -11.78
C SER A 25 -1.77 -19.79 -11.61
N VAL A 26 -1.23 -19.89 -10.39
CA VAL A 26 -0.11 -20.79 -10.07
C VAL A 26 -0.52 -22.25 -10.30
N PHE A 27 -1.73 -22.65 -9.88
CA PHE A 27 -2.23 -24.00 -10.05
C PHE A 27 -2.39 -24.38 -11.53
N LEU A 28 -2.92 -23.46 -12.34
CA LEU A 28 -3.09 -23.66 -13.78
C LEU A 28 -1.73 -23.90 -14.46
N ILE A 29 -0.68 -23.21 -14.00
CA ILE A 29 0.68 -23.37 -14.49
C ILE A 29 1.30 -24.68 -14.03
N VAL A 30 1.13 -25.05 -12.76
CA VAL A 30 1.61 -26.33 -12.21
C VAL A 30 0.96 -27.51 -12.92
N LEU A 31 -0.32 -27.41 -13.27
CA LEU A 31 -1.01 -28.40 -14.10
C LEU A 31 -0.52 -28.40 -15.54
N TRP A 32 -0.12 -27.24 -16.05
CA TRP A 32 0.31 -27.09 -17.43
C TRP A 32 1.74 -27.61 -17.65
N VAL A 33 2.73 -27.29 -16.79
CA VAL A 33 4.13 -27.76 -16.90
C VAL A 33 4.29 -29.26 -17.27
N PRO A 34 3.60 -30.23 -16.64
CA PRO A 34 3.75 -31.64 -16.97
C PRO A 34 3.19 -32.01 -18.36
N SER A 35 2.32 -31.20 -18.96
CA SER A 35 1.89 -31.42 -20.35
C SER A 35 3.06 -31.27 -21.35
N GLY A 36 4.19 -30.68 -20.95
CA GLY A 36 5.38 -30.54 -21.78
C GLY A 36 6.17 -31.82 -21.93
N LEU A 37 6.13 -32.68 -20.92
CA LEU A 37 6.67 -34.02 -21.04
C LEU A 37 5.84 -34.90 -22.00
N ILE A 38 4.52 -34.65 -22.10
CA ILE A 38 3.61 -35.48 -22.88
C ILE A 38 3.63 -35.11 -24.37
N PHE A 39 3.71 -33.82 -24.70
CA PHE A 39 3.61 -33.33 -26.10
C PHE A 39 4.97 -33.11 -26.79
N GLY A 40 6.08 -33.26 -26.08
CA GLY A 40 7.42 -33.04 -26.61
C GLY A 40 7.80 -31.56 -26.69
N TRP A 41 9.08 -31.26 -26.43
CA TRP A 41 9.63 -29.91 -26.38
C TRP A 41 9.72 -29.29 -27.79
N ASN A 42 8.58 -28.82 -28.31
CA ASN A 42 8.48 -28.14 -29.61
C ASN A 42 8.42 -26.60 -29.44
N ASN A 43 8.56 -25.83 -30.52
CA ASN A 43 8.53 -24.36 -30.51
C ASN A 43 7.25 -23.79 -29.86
N THR A 44 6.11 -24.47 -30.00
CA THR A 44 4.86 -24.11 -29.32
C THR A 44 4.98 -24.19 -27.81
N TRP A 45 5.71 -25.18 -27.29
CA TRP A 45 5.94 -25.37 -25.86
C TRP A 45 6.77 -24.25 -25.25
N GLN A 46 7.83 -23.83 -25.95
CA GLN A 46 8.68 -22.72 -25.53
C GLN A 46 7.96 -21.37 -25.63
N LEU A 47 7.13 -21.17 -26.66
CA LEU A 47 6.33 -19.95 -26.79
C LEU A 47 5.38 -19.77 -25.59
N ILE A 48 4.75 -20.86 -25.15
CA ILE A 48 3.80 -20.80 -24.05
C ILE A 48 4.51 -20.59 -22.71
N ILE A 49 5.70 -21.18 -22.45
CA ILE A 49 6.40 -20.93 -21.18
C ILE A 49 6.90 -19.49 -21.05
N ASN A 50 7.37 -18.89 -22.15
CA ASN A 50 7.81 -17.50 -22.17
C ASN A 50 6.62 -16.55 -21.91
N THR A 51 5.50 -16.81 -22.59
CA THR A 51 4.24 -16.05 -22.38
C THR A 51 3.71 -16.21 -20.95
N THR A 52 3.75 -17.43 -20.41
CA THR A 52 3.30 -17.75 -19.05
C THR A 52 4.16 -17.08 -17.99
N THR A 53 5.48 -17.12 -18.15
CA THR A 53 6.43 -16.48 -17.22
C THR A 53 6.26 -14.96 -17.23
N THR A 54 5.97 -14.38 -18.39
CA THR A 54 5.64 -12.95 -18.51
C THR A 54 4.35 -12.61 -17.75
N ILE A 55 3.29 -13.41 -17.92
CA ILE A 55 2.02 -13.24 -17.17
C ILE A 55 2.26 -13.40 -15.66
N LEU A 56 3.03 -14.40 -15.23
CA LEU A 56 3.38 -14.61 -13.83
C LEU A 56 4.15 -13.44 -13.24
N THR A 57 5.13 -12.92 -13.97
CA THR A 57 5.93 -11.78 -13.51
C THR A 57 5.05 -10.55 -13.38
N PHE A 58 4.17 -10.31 -14.35
CA PHE A 58 3.22 -9.20 -14.31
C PHE A 58 2.26 -9.34 -13.10
N LEU A 59 1.74 -10.55 -12.87
CA LEU A 59 0.89 -10.86 -11.71
C LEU A 59 1.65 -10.68 -10.39
N MET A 60 2.85 -11.23 -10.28
CA MET A 60 3.69 -11.11 -9.08
C MET A 60 3.97 -9.65 -8.74
N VAL A 61 4.31 -8.83 -9.74
CA VAL A 61 4.50 -7.39 -9.58
C VAL A 61 3.19 -6.72 -9.17
N SER A 62 2.04 -7.03 -9.78
CA SER A 62 0.75 -6.44 -9.38
C SER A 62 0.30 -6.81 -7.97
N LEU A 63 0.63 -8.02 -7.50
CA LEU A 63 0.33 -8.50 -6.15
C LEU A 63 1.28 -7.89 -5.13
N LEU A 64 2.56 -7.80 -5.49
CA LEU A 64 3.55 -7.10 -4.69
C LEU A 64 3.16 -5.63 -4.56
N GLN A 65 2.72 -4.98 -5.64
CA GLN A 65 2.19 -3.62 -5.62
C GLN A 65 0.93 -3.51 -4.76
N THR A 66 -0.01 -4.45 -4.84
CA THR A 66 -1.23 -4.44 -3.99
C THR A 66 -0.90 -4.60 -2.51
N SER A 67 0.07 -5.46 -2.20
CA SER A 67 0.64 -5.60 -0.88
C SER A 67 1.28 -4.28 -0.45
N GLN A 68 2.25 -3.77 -1.24
CA GLN A 68 2.97 -2.50 -1.06
C GLN A 68 2.04 -1.31 -0.81
N ASN A 69 0.97 -1.16 -1.58
CA ASN A 69 -0.02 -0.10 -1.41
C ASN A 69 -0.73 -0.13 -0.04
N ARG A 70 -0.82 -1.30 0.61
CA ARG A 70 -1.35 -1.40 1.99
C ARG A 70 -0.32 -0.97 3.02
N TRP A 71 0.94 -1.37 2.85
CA TRP A 71 2.03 -0.98 3.76
C TRP A 71 2.35 0.51 3.66
N GLU A 72 2.29 1.08 2.46
CA GLU A 72 2.48 2.51 2.19
C GLU A 72 1.41 3.35 2.92
N LYS A 73 0.15 2.92 2.88
CA LYS A 73 -0.94 3.58 3.64
C LYS A 73 -0.72 3.54 5.16
N SER A 74 -0.30 2.40 5.71
CA SER A 74 0.00 2.33 7.16
C SER A 74 1.19 3.22 7.54
N MET A 75 2.24 3.25 6.71
CA MET A 75 3.39 4.13 6.93
C MET A 75 3.02 5.61 6.86
N ASP A 76 2.18 6.00 5.91
CA ASP A 76 1.66 7.37 5.80
C ASP A 76 0.83 7.77 7.02
N GLU A 77 0.02 6.87 7.55
CA GLU A 77 -0.78 7.09 8.76
C GLU A 77 0.12 7.28 9.99
N ASP A 78 1.12 6.43 10.16
CA ASP A 78 2.07 6.52 11.27
C ASP A 78 2.89 7.81 11.22
N GLN A 79 3.36 8.19 10.03
CA GLN A 79 4.08 9.46 9.83
C GLN A 79 3.20 10.68 10.11
N LYS A 80 1.90 10.64 9.77
CA LYS A 80 0.95 11.70 10.11
C LYS A 80 0.71 11.82 11.61
N ARG A 81 0.63 10.70 12.34
CA ARG A 81 0.51 10.69 13.80
C ARG A 81 1.71 11.36 14.47
N GLU A 82 2.92 11.07 13.99
CA GLU A 82 4.12 11.74 14.50
C GLU A 82 4.10 13.23 14.21
N GLN A 83 3.76 13.64 12.98
CA GLN A 83 3.61 15.06 12.62
C GLN A 83 2.53 15.76 13.46
N GLU A 84 1.44 15.07 13.79
CA GLU A 84 0.39 15.58 14.66
C GLU A 84 0.86 15.72 16.11
N ASN A 85 1.52 14.70 16.67
CA ASN A 85 2.13 14.75 18.00
C ASN A 85 3.14 15.91 18.10
N LEU A 86 3.99 16.09 17.09
CA LEU A 86 4.93 17.20 17.01
C LEU A 86 4.21 18.55 16.96
N ARG A 87 3.13 18.66 16.18
CA ARG A 87 2.30 19.89 16.14
C ARG A 87 1.66 20.20 17.48
N VAL A 88 1.15 19.20 18.20
CA VAL A 88 0.55 19.39 19.53
C VAL A 88 1.60 19.87 20.53
N ILE A 89 2.78 19.24 20.56
CA ILE A 89 3.89 19.64 21.44
C ILE A 89 4.31 21.09 21.15
N MET A 90 4.46 21.46 19.87
CA MET A 90 4.83 22.83 19.50
C MET A 90 3.81 23.87 20.01
N LYS A 91 2.51 23.59 19.90
CA LYS A 91 1.46 24.46 20.44
C LYS A 91 1.55 24.60 21.96
N GLU A 92 1.81 23.50 22.67
CA GLU A 92 1.94 23.51 24.13
C GLU A 92 3.16 24.34 24.57
N ILE A 93 4.31 24.17 23.90
CA ILE A 93 5.51 24.97 24.16
C ILE A 93 5.25 26.46 23.91
N GLU A 94 4.54 26.80 22.83
CA GLU A 94 4.25 28.19 22.50
C GLU A 94 3.31 28.84 23.54
N LYS A 95 2.32 28.08 24.02
CA LYS A 95 1.44 28.52 25.11
C LYS A 95 2.22 28.73 26.41
N LEU A 96 3.04 27.77 26.81
CA LEU A 96 3.90 27.89 28.00
C LEU A 96 4.86 29.08 27.88
N ARG A 97 5.42 29.31 26.70
CA ARG A 97 6.27 30.48 26.43
C ARG A 97 5.49 31.78 26.58
N GLN A 98 4.26 31.84 26.08
CA GLN A 98 3.38 33.00 26.26
C GLN A 98 3.08 33.25 27.74
N ASP A 99 2.70 32.21 28.48
CA ASP A 99 2.40 32.30 29.91
C ASP A 99 3.62 32.79 30.71
N LEU A 100 4.82 32.29 30.36
CA LEU A 100 6.07 32.76 30.96
C LEU A 100 6.39 34.22 30.64
N LYS A 101 6.12 34.69 29.42
CA LYS A 101 6.26 36.11 29.08
C LYS A 101 5.32 36.98 29.92
N LEU A 102 4.06 36.57 30.05
CA LEU A 102 3.06 37.28 30.84
C LEU A 102 3.48 37.36 32.32
N LYS A 103 4.05 36.28 32.87
CA LYS A 103 4.56 36.23 34.24
C LYS A 103 5.83 37.06 34.45
N ASN A 104 6.70 37.15 33.45
CA ASN A 104 7.91 37.96 33.51
C ASN A 104 7.62 39.46 33.32
N GLU A 105 6.53 39.82 32.65
CA GLU A 105 6.08 41.21 32.45
C GLU A 105 5.19 41.74 33.59
N THR A 106 4.76 40.88 34.53
CA THR A 106 4.00 41.29 35.72
C THR A 106 4.94 41.81 36.83
N PRO A 107 4.79 43.06 37.30
CA PRO A 107 5.67 43.63 38.32
C PRO A 107 5.55 42.84 39.64
N PRO A 108 6.64 42.73 40.42
CA PRO A 108 6.59 42.02 41.70
C PRO A 108 5.50 42.64 42.58
N MET A 109 4.60 41.78 43.07
CA MET A 109 3.55 42.20 44.00
C MET A 109 4.18 43.04 45.10
N PRO A 110 3.65 44.25 45.40
CA PRO A 110 4.16 45.05 46.50
C PRO A 110 4.16 44.18 47.75
N THR A 111 5.36 43.88 48.26
CA THR A 111 5.52 43.15 49.50
C THR A 111 4.95 44.05 50.59
N LEU A 112 3.77 43.68 51.11
CA LEU A 112 3.19 44.29 52.30
C LEU A 112 4.19 44.05 53.45
N ASN A 113 4.97 45.08 53.75
CA ASN A 113 5.81 45.23 54.92
C ASN A 113 5.07 46.04 55.99
#